data_AF-A0A951GR73-F1
#
_entry.id   AF-A0A951GR73-F1
#
_cell.length_a   1.000
_cell.length_b   1.000
_cell.length_c   1.000
_cell.angle_alpha   90.00
_cell.angle_beta   90.00
_cell.angle_gamma   90.00
#
_symmetry.space_group_name_H-M   'P 1'
#
loop_
_entity.id
_entity.type
_entity.pdbx_description
1 polymer ?
#
loop_
_entity_poly.entity_id
_entity_poly.type
_entity_poly.pdbx_seq_one_letter_code
_entity_poly.pdbx_strand_id
1 'polypeptide(L)'
;MTPSPLPFGGRHPNPRNKRAAAVIGIGHTDYVRDWQRCRAGERPNDSLGYGLEAFRNALKDANINRDEIDGLIAGPTTAYERMGEMAGINPRWGNQADAVTAVTQAVMAIEAGYAEIVALIYGNDQRSVGTQYGGPAAMGGNAYLSYVYHSPWGFTSQGALYALTLQSYKHARGFTEREMGEVSVAQRGWSSMNPNAIQRKRITIEDYLASHYVCEPLH
;
A
#
# COMPACT_ATOMS: atom_id res chain seq x y z
N MET A 1 59.81 -13.97 10.29
CA MET A 1 58.44 -13.54 9.90
C MET A 1 57.59 -14.79 9.76
N THR A 2 56.82 -15.09 10.80
CA THR A 2 55.78 -16.13 10.80
C THR A 2 54.56 -15.48 11.45
N PRO A 3 53.38 -15.45 10.80
CA PRO A 3 52.23 -14.77 11.35
C PRO A 3 51.62 -15.60 12.50
N SER A 4 51.27 -14.92 13.58
CA SER A 4 50.51 -15.45 14.70
C SER A 4 49.12 -15.92 14.25
N PRO A 5 48.63 -17.10 14.69
CA PRO A 5 47.25 -17.51 14.42
C PRO A 5 46.32 -16.76 15.38
N LEU A 6 45.40 -15.96 14.81
CA LEU A 6 44.28 -15.39 15.56
C LEU A 6 43.44 -16.53 16.17
N PRO A 7 42.99 -16.41 17.43
CA PRO A 7 42.12 -17.40 18.02
C PRO A 7 40.74 -17.26 17.38
N PHE A 8 40.33 -18.26 16.59
CA PHE A 8 38.93 -18.46 16.24
C PHE A 8 38.18 -18.89 17.51
N GLY A 9 37.84 -17.89 18.34
CA GLY A 9 36.89 -18.02 19.43
C GLY A 9 35.54 -18.43 18.84
N GLY A 10 35.01 -19.55 19.35
CA GLY A 10 33.79 -20.17 18.89
C GLY A 10 32.62 -19.18 18.81
N ARG A 11 31.88 -19.24 17.69
CA ARG A 11 30.49 -18.78 17.67
C ARG A 11 29.71 -19.65 18.65
N HIS A 12 29.57 -19.19 19.89
CA HIS A 12 28.45 -19.62 20.72
C HIS A 12 27.16 -19.31 19.94
N PRO A 13 26.29 -20.29 19.66
CA PRO A 13 24.95 -19.98 19.20
C PRO A 13 24.26 -19.26 20.36
N ASN A 14 24.03 -17.95 20.22
CA ASN A 14 23.23 -17.20 21.18
C ASN A 14 21.81 -17.81 21.18
N PRO A 15 21.31 -18.40 22.27
CA PRO A 15 19.97 -18.95 22.34
C PRO A 15 19.01 -17.78 22.59
N ARG A 16 18.92 -16.83 21.65
CA ARG A 16 17.85 -15.84 21.68
C ARG A 16 16.57 -16.60 21.39
N ASN A 17 15.66 -16.65 22.36
CA ASN A 17 14.24 -16.76 22.06
C ASN A 17 13.95 -15.73 20.97
N LYS A 18 13.83 -16.18 19.72
CA LYS A 18 13.52 -15.29 18.60
C LYS A 18 12.11 -14.81 18.87
N ARG A 19 11.98 -13.52 19.25
CA ARG A 19 10.68 -12.86 19.23
C ARG A 19 10.08 -13.10 17.84
N ALA A 20 8.85 -13.60 17.80
CA ALA A 20 8.14 -13.82 16.55
C ALA A 20 7.02 -12.79 16.48
N ALA A 21 6.79 -12.23 15.29
CA ALA A 21 5.69 -11.31 15.05
C ALA A 21 4.51 -12.06 14.43
N ALA A 22 3.30 -11.66 14.79
CA ALA A 22 2.07 -12.16 14.22
C ALA A 22 1.09 -10.99 13.98
N VAL A 23 0.22 -11.13 12.99
CA VAL A 23 -0.92 -10.23 12.81
C VAL A 23 -2.03 -10.72 13.72
N ILE A 24 -2.39 -9.91 14.72
CA ILE A 24 -3.42 -10.27 15.71
C ILE A 24 -4.78 -9.62 15.42
N GLY A 25 -4.85 -8.64 14.53
CA GLY A 25 -6.11 -8.06 14.08
C GLY A 25 -5.97 -7.26 12.79
N ILE A 26 -7.05 -7.23 12.01
CA ILE A 26 -7.18 -6.48 10.76
C ILE A 26 -8.45 -5.64 10.76
N GLY A 27 -8.40 -4.48 10.10
CA GLY A 27 -9.53 -3.58 10.03
C GLY A 27 -9.50 -2.76 8.76
N HIS A 28 -10.68 -2.56 8.17
CA HIS A 28 -10.89 -1.71 7.01
C HIS A 28 -12.16 -0.89 7.18
N THR A 29 -12.31 0.17 6.38
CA THR A 29 -13.58 0.91 6.27
C THR A 29 -14.53 0.21 5.30
N ASP A 30 -15.76 0.70 5.19
CA ASP A 30 -16.73 0.22 4.21
C ASP A 30 -16.46 0.83 2.82
N TYR A 31 -15.47 0.27 2.11
CA TYR A 31 -15.04 0.76 0.80
C TYR A 31 -16.18 0.86 -0.22
N VAL A 32 -17.17 -0.03 -0.14
CA VAL A 32 -18.30 -0.08 -1.08
C VAL A 32 -19.22 1.11 -0.84
N ARG A 33 -19.62 1.34 0.41
CA ARG A 33 -20.44 2.49 0.79
C ARG A 33 -19.69 3.80 0.55
N ASP A 34 -18.43 3.87 0.92
CA ASP A 34 -17.60 5.06 0.74
C ASP A 34 -17.45 5.40 -0.75
N TRP A 35 -17.26 4.41 -1.62
CA TRP A 35 -17.22 4.60 -3.07
C TRP A 35 -18.53 5.16 -3.62
N GLN A 36 -19.68 4.64 -3.18
CA GLN A 36 -21.00 5.13 -3.60
C GLN A 36 -21.21 6.60 -3.20
N ARG A 37 -20.88 6.94 -1.95
CA ARG A 37 -20.97 8.32 -1.43
C ARG A 37 -20.06 9.28 -2.18
N CYS A 38 -18.81 8.87 -2.43
CA CYS A 38 -17.87 9.67 -3.22
C CYS A 38 -18.36 9.87 -4.66
N ARG A 39 -19.03 8.88 -5.27
CA ARG A 39 -19.66 9.01 -6.60
C ARG A 39 -20.88 9.92 -6.60
N ALA A 40 -21.55 10.08 -5.46
CA ALA A 40 -22.61 11.08 -5.26
C ALA A 40 -22.07 12.49 -4.95
N GLY A 41 -20.74 12.69 -4.95
CA GLY A 41 -20.10 13.98 -4.68
C GLY A 41 -19.84 14.26 -3.20
N GLU A 42 -20.10 13.30 -2.31
CA GLU A 42 -19.79 13.44 -0.89
C GLU A 42 -18.30 13.27 -0.62
N ARG A 43 -17.86 13.83 0.51
CA ARG A 43 -16.55 13.60 1.12
C ARG A 43 -16.76 12.99 2.51
N PRO A 44 -17.02 11.67 2.57
CA PRO A 44 -17.49 11.04 3.79
C PRO A 44 -16.44 11.03 4.90
N ASN A 45 -15.15 11.04 4.54
CA ASN A 45 -14.03 11.15 5.47
C ASN A 45 -12.78 11.69 4.77
N ASP A 46 -11.77 12.05 5.55
CA ASP A 46 -10.42 12.35 5.08
C ASP A 46 -9.46 11.17 5.34
N SER A 47 -8.21 11.31 4.88
CA SER A 47 -7.18 10.27 5.08
C SER A 47 -6.97 9.88 6.56
N LEU A 48 -7.09 10.83 7.50
CA LEU A 48 -6.93 10.56 8.93
C LEU A 48 -8.13 9.76 9.45
N GLY A 49 -9.36 10.22 9.20
CA GLY A 49 -10.55 9.57 9.70
C GLY A 49 -10.78 8.18 9.10
N TYR A 50 -10.40 7.94 7.84
CA TYR A 50 -10.37 6.58 7.29
C TYR A 50 -9.37 5.67 8.03
N GLY A 51 -8.17 6.18 8.31
CA GLY A 51 -7.17 5.47 9.10
C GLY A 51 -7.68 5.13 10.50
N LEU A 52 -8.34 6.08 11.18
CA LEU A 52 -8.88 5.89 12.53
C LEU A 52 -10.04 4.91 12.58
N GLU A 53 -10.93 4.91 11.57
CA GLU A 53 -11.99 3.92 11.46
C GLU A 53 -11.43 2.50 11.26
N ALA A 54 -10.45 2.35 10.35
CA ALA A 54 -9.76 1.08 10.13
C ALA A 54 -9.02 0.61 11.39
N PHE A 55 -8.31 1.51 12.09
CA PHE A 55 -7.63 1.22 13.35
C PHE A 55 -8.59 0.73 14.43
N ARG A 56 -9.72 1.42 14.63
CA ARG A 56 -10.76 0.99 15.58
C ARG A 56 -11.30 -0.40 15.26
N ASN A 57 -11.46 -0.73 13.97
CA ASN A 57 -11.94 -2.04 13.56
C ASN A 57 -10.86 -3.12 13.78
N ALA A 58 -9.59 -2.80 13.56
CA ALA A 58 -8.47 -3.71 13.83
C ALA A 58 -8.30 -4.00 15.33
N LEU A 59 -8.48 -3.00 16.20
CA LEU A 59 -8.48 -3.20 17.66
C LEU A 59 -9.60 -4.13 18.12
N LYS A 60 -10.81 -3.99 17.52
CA LYS A 60 -11.95 -4.87 17.82
C LYS A 60 -11.69 -6.30 17.37
N ASP A 61 -11.09 -6.49 16.19
CA ASP A 61 -10.74 -7.81 15.66
C ASP A 61 -9.67 -8.49 16.53
N ALA A 62 -8.66 -7.73 16.97
CA ALA A 62 -7.63 -8.18 17.90
C ALA A 62 -8.13 -8.38 19.34
N ASN A 63 -9.30 -7.83 19.69
CA ASN A 63 -9.84 -7.79 21.05
C ASN A 63 -8.86 -7.20 22.08
N ILE A 64 -8.24 -6.07 21.73
CA ILE A 64 -7.30 -5.33 22.60
C ILE A 64 -7.72 -3.87 22.75
N ASN A 65 -7.23 -3.21 23.79
CA ASN A 65 -7.38 -1.78 23.98
C ASN A 65 -6.29 -1.02 23.20
N ARG A 66 -6.62 0.18 22.70
CA ARG A 66 -5.65 1.08 22.06
C ARG A 66 -4.45 1.39 22.95
N ASP A 67 -4.64 1.39 24.27
CA ASP A 67 -3.60 1.70 25.25
C ASP A 67 -2.50 0.62 25.32
N GLU A 68 -2.74 -0.56 24.72
CA GLU A 68 -1.75 -1.64 24.57
C GLU A 68 -0.81 -1.42 23.38
N ILE A 69 -1.12 -0.48 22.48
CA ILE A 69 -0.30 -0.15 21.32
C ILE A 69 0.91 0.67 21.77
N ASP A 70 2.12 0.13 21.59
CA ASP A 70 3.37 0.80 21.92
C ASP A 70 4.25 1.10 20.69
N GLY A 71 3.84 0.65 19.50
CA GLY A 71 4.44 1.04 18.22
C GLY A 71 3.41 1.57 17.22
N LEU A 72 3.80 2.53 16.39
CA LEU A 72 2.94 3.02 15.31
C LEU A 72 3.72 3.20 14.00
N ILE A 73 3.17 2.67 12.92
CA ILE A 73 3.59 2.98 11.55
C ILE A 73 2.40 3.61 10.83
N ALA A 74 2.53 4.89 10.49
CA ALA A 74 1.52 5.59 9.70
C ALA A 74 1.80 5.46 8.20
N GLY A 75 0.74 5.33 7.41
CA GLY A 75 0.81 5.35 5.95
C GLY A 75 1.20 6.74 5.42
N PRO A 76 1.64 6.82 4.15
CA PRO A 76 2.32 8.00 3.59
C PRO A 76 1.42 9.23 3.39
N THR A 77 0.11 9.11 3.56
CA THR A 77 -0.86 10.21 3.38
C THR A 77 -0.97 11.12 4.60
N THR A 78 -0.45 10.72 5.76
CA THR A 78 -0.64 11.43 7.03
C THR A 78 0.66 11.47 7.82
N ALA A 79 0.91 12.54 8.58
CA ALA A 79 2.03 12.59 9.53
C ALA A 79 1.84 11.57 10.67
N TYR A 80 2.93 10.94 11.12
CA TYR A 80 2.90 9.85 12.10
C TYR A 80 2.46 10.37 13.47
N GLU A 81 2.96 11.54 13.83
CA GLU A 81 2.68 12.24 15.08
C GLU A 81 1.19 12.60 15.15
N ARG A 82 0.65 13.11 14.04
CA ARG A 82 -0.77 13.48 13.95
C ARG A 82 -1.67 12.25 14.00
N MET A 83 -1.29 11.15 13.35
CA MET A 83 -2.03 9.90 13.43
C MET A 83 -2.05 9.36 14.87
N GLY A 84 -0.91 9.38 15.56
CA GLY A 84 -0.82 8.98 16.97
C GLY A 84 -1.68 9.85 17.90
N GLU A 85 -1.62 11.16 17.73
CA GLU A 85 -2.45 12.13 18.47
C GLU A 85 -3.95 11.83 18.29
N MET A 86 -4.41 11.66 17.05
CA MET A 86 -5.83 11.43 16.78
C MET A 86 -6.30 10.03 17.18
N ALA A 87 -5.43 9.03 17.10
CA ALA A 87 -5.71 7.69 17.61
C ALA A 87 -5.77 7.65 19.14
N GLY A 88 -5.19 8.65 19.82
CA GLY A 88 -5.13 8.72 21.27
C GLY A 88 -4.23 7.63 21.86
N ILE A 89 -3.11 7.36 21.19
CA ILE A 89 -2.09 6.38 21.61
C ILE A 89 -0.77 7.08 21.91
N ASN A 90 0.06 6.46 22.76
CA ASN A 90 1.36 7.00 23.16
C ASN A 90 2.49 6.00 22.82
N PRO A 91 2.79 5.79 21.53
CA PRO A 91 3.78 4.82 21.11
C PRO A 91 5.18 5.24 21.55
N ARG A 92 5.99 4.28 21.99
CA ARG A 92 7.43 4.49 22.29
C ARG A 92 8.30 4.44 21.04
N TRP A 93 7.78 3.81 19.97
CA TRP A 93 8.45 3.68 18.68
C TRP A 93 7.50 4.04 17.54
N GLY A 94 8.04 4.77 16.56
CA GLY A 94 7.24 5.33 15.49
C GLY A 94 7.97 5.29 14.16
N ASN A 95 7.23 5.09 13.06
CA ASN A 95 7.76 5.27 11.72
C ASN A 95 6.67 5.64 10.70
N GLN A 96 7.09 5.87 9.46
CA GLN A 96 6.23 5.90 8.29
C GLN A 96 6.69 4.92 7.23
N ALA A 97 5.75 4.15 6.70
CA ALA A 97 6.00 3.24 5.60
C ALA A 97 4.70 2.86 4.88
N ASP A 98 4.85 2.38 3.65
CA ASP A 98 3.74 1.91 2.83
C ASP A 98 3.73 0.38 2.71
N ALA A 99 2.52 -0.18 2.59
CA ALA A 99 2.24 -1.57 2.28
C ALA A 99 3.15 -2.58 3.03
N VAL A 100 3.84 -3.45 2.29
CA VAL A 100 4.67 -4.55 2.84
C VAL A 100 5.89 -4.03 3.62
N THR A 101 6.35 -2.81 3.32
CA THR A 101 7.46 -2.20 4.05
C THR A 101 7.07 -1.92 5.49
N ALA A 102 5.82 -1.48 5.73
CA ALA A 102 5.31 -1.28 7.09
C ALA A 102 5.31 -2.59 7.89
N VAL A 103 4.86 -3.70 7.27
CA VAL A 103 4.91 -5.03 7.91
C VAL A 103 6.35 -5.42 8.25
N THR A 104 7.27 -5.26 7.29
CA THR A 104 8.68 -5.59 7.49
C THR A 104 9.29 -4.79 8.65
N GLN A 105 9.00 -3.49 8.73
CA GLN A 105 9.48 -2.64 9.80
C GLN A 105 8.86 -2.96 11.16
N ALA A 106 7.58 -3.32 11.21
CA ALA A 106 6.93 -3.76 12.45
C ALA A 106 7.57 -5.05 12.98
N VAL A 107 7.85 -6.02 12.10
CA VAL A 107 8.58 -7.25 12.46
C VAL A 107 9.96 -6.90 13.04
N MET A 108 10.72 -6.04 12.36
CA MET A 108 12.05 -5.61 12.85
C MET A 108 11.97 -4.89 14.20
N ALA A 109 10.97 -4.03 14.41
CA ALA A 109 10.77 -3.33 15.67
C ALA A 109 10.46 -4.30 16.82
N ILE A 110 9.62 -5.32 16.57
CA ILE A 110 9.29 -6.37 17.54
C ILE A 110 10.51 -7.24 17.85
N GLU A 111 11.23 -7.70 16.82
CA GLU A 111 12.42 -8.55 16.97
C GLU A 111 13.56 -7.83 17.70
N ALA A 112 13.73 -6.53 17.47
CA ALA A 112 14.71 -5.70 18.15
C ALA A 112 14.29 -5.28 19.57
N GLY A 113 13.01 -5.47 19.94
CA GLY A 113 12.47 -5.08 21.24
C GLY A 113 12.14 -3.59 21.36
N TYR A 114 11.98 -2.87 20.24
CA TYR A 114 11.55 -1.48 20.24
C TYR A 114 10.05 -1.31 20.52
N ALA A 115 9.24 -2.31 20.19
CA ALA A 115 7.80 -2.35 20.44
C ALA A 115 7.33 -3.80 20.68
N GLU A 116 6.18 -3.97 21.30
CA GLU A 116 5.49 -5.25 21.49
C GLU A 116 4.24 -5.37 20.62
N ILE A 117 3.47 -4.29 20.48
CA ILE A 117 2.26 -4.23 19.64
C ILE A 117 2.33 -2.98 18.77
N VAL A 118 2.49 -3.21 17.45
CA VAL A 118 2.64 -2.14 16.46
C VAL A 118 1.35 -1.99 15.67
N ALA A 119 0.75 -0.79 15.71
CA ALA A 119 -0.36 -0.44 14.84
C ALA A 119 0.16 0.04 13.48
N LEU A 120 -0.39 -0.52 12.40
CA LEU A 120 -0.12 -0.09 11.02
C LEU A 120 -1.38 0.61 10.51
N ILE A 121 -1.36 1.94 10.44
CA ILE A 121 -2.56 2.74 10.17
C ILE A 121 -2.40 3.50 8.87
N TYR A 122 -3.29 3.24 7.91
CA TYR A 122 -3.31 3.93 6.62
C TYR A 122 -4.75 4.23 6.19
N GLY A 123 -4.99 5.48 5.80
CA GLY A 123 -6.23 5.93 5.17
C GLY A 123 -5.96 6.87 4.01
N ASN A 124 -6.87 6.92 3.04
CA ASN A 124 -6.68 7.64 1.79
C ASN A 124 -8.01 8.15 1.24
N ASP A 125 -8.09 9.43 0.90
CA ASP A 125 -9.26 10.14 0.37
C ASP A 125 -9.04 10.73 -1.04
N GLN A 126 -7.98 10.34 -1.74
CA GLN A 126 -7.56 10.89 -3.05
C GLN A 126 -8.67 10.99 -4.09
N ARG A 127 -9.62 10.03 -4.09
CA ARG A 127 -10.77 10.07 -5.00
C ARG A 127 -11.69 11.26 -4.72
N SER A 128 -12.00 11.53 -3.46
CA SER A 128 -12.99 12.53 -3.04
C SER A 128 -12.40 13.95 -3.04
N VAL A 129 -11.09 14.07 -2.79
CA VAL A 129 -10.35 15.35 -2.94
C VAL A 129 -9.92 15.63 -4.38
N GLY A 130 -10.06 14.67 -5.29
CA GLY A 130 -9.82 14.85 -6.72
C GLY A 130 -8.35 14.85 -7.12
N THR A 131 -7.50 14.12 -6.39
CA THR A 131 -6.07 13.98 -6.68
C THR A 131 -5.85 13.55 -8.13
N GLN A 132 -5.10 14.36 -8.87
CA GLN A 132 -4.73 14.06 -10.25
C GLN A 132 -3.39 13.34 -10.27
N TYR A 133 -3.35 12.19 -10.94
CA TYR A 133 -2.16 11.36 -11.09
C TYR A 133 -1.47 11.50 -12.44
N GLY A 134 -1.84 12.52 -13.21
CA GLY A 134 -1.36 12.77 -14.56
C GLY A 134 -1.81 14.12 -15.09
N GLY A 135 -1.18 14.56 -16.18
CA GLY A 135 -1.48 15.83 -16.83
C GLY A 135 -0.92 17.07 -16.11
N PRO A 136 -1.31 18.28 -16.55
CA PRO A 136 -0.77 19.53 -16.03
C PRO A 136 -1.03 19.79 -14.54
N ALA A 137 -2.06 19.16 -13.98
CA ALA A 137 -2.47 19.30 -12.58
C ALA A 137 -1.99 18.13 -11.69
N ALA A 138 -1.06 17.29 -12.17
CA ALA A 138 -0.58 16.14 -11.44
C ALA A 138 -0.04 16.52 -10.05
N MET A 139 -0.56 15.87 -9.01
CA MET A 139 -0.16 16.08 -7.63
C MET A 139 0.89 15.03 -7.24
N GLY A 140 1.90 15.44 -6.47
CA GLY A 140 2.96 14.54 -6.00
C GLY A 140 3.95 14.08 -7.08
N GLY A 141 3.82 14.54 -8.33
CA GLY A 141 4.74 14.23 -9.43
C GLY A 141 6.19 14.61 -9.11
N ASN A 142 6.40 15.73 -8.41
CA ASN A 142 7.74 16.19 -8.04
C ASN A 142 8.44 15.30 -7.01
N ALA A 143 7.73 14.37 -6.35
CA ALA A 143 8.32 13.45 -5.37
C ALA A 143 9.08 12.29 -6.03
N TYR A 144 8.88 12.05 -7.34
CA TYR A 144 9.54 10.96 -8.07
C TYR A 144 10.27 11.51 -9.30
N LEU A 145 11.59 11.31 -9.34
CA LEU A 145 12.45 11.84 -10.41
C LEU A 145 12.00 11.42 -11.82
N SER A 146 11.42 10.22 -11.96
CA SER A 146 10.89 9.73 -13.23
C SER A 146 9.83 10.66 -13.83
N TYR A 147 8.98 11.26 -12.99
CA TYR A 147 8.01 12.25 -13.45
C TYR A 147 8.64 13.57 -13.81
N VAL A 148 9.62 14.04 -13.02
CA VAL A 148 10.26 15.33 -13.26
C VAL A 148 11.03 15.32 -14.58
N TYR A 149 11.84 14.28 -14.81
CA TYR A 149 12.60 14.18 -16.04
C TYR A 149 11.69 13.88 -17.23
N HIS A 150 10.74 12.95 -17.12
CA HIS A 150 10.01 12.51 -18.31
C HIS A 150 8.75 13.33 -18.65
N SER A 151 8.29 14.21 -17.76
CA SER A 151 7.10 15.05 -17.95
C SER A 151 7.13 15.94 -19.22
N PRO A 152 8.25 16.58 -19.62
CA PRO A 152 8.32 17.35 -20.87
C PRO A 152 8.00 16.52 -22.13
N TRP A 153 8.16 15.20 -22.07
CA TRP A 153 7.83 14.27 -23.16
C TRP A 153 6.45 13.61 -22.99
N GLY A 154 5.61 14.11 -22.08
CA GLY A 154 4.25 13.65 -21.87
C GLY A 154 4.07 12.53 -20.83
N PHE A 155 5.16 12.02 -20.24
CA PHE A 155 5.12 10.95 -19.21
C PHE A 155 4.79 11.52 -17.83
N THR A 156 3.56 12.01 -17.71
CA THR A 156 3.07 12.74 -16.53
C THR A 156 2.38 11.84 -15.51
N SER A 157 2.16 10.55 -15.81
CA SER A 157 1.44 9.60 -14.96
C SER A 157 2.14 8.25 -14.86
N GLN A 158 1.86 7.50 -13.78
CA GLN A 158 2.32 6.11 -13.67
C GLN A 158 1.84 5.29 -14.87
N GLY A 159 0.59 5.52 -15.33
CA GLY A 159 0.03 4.84 -16.49
C GLY A 159 0.89 5.02 -17.75
N ALA A 160 1.39 6.24 -18.01
CA ALA A 160 2.26 6.50 -19.15
C ALA A 160 3.62 5.79 -19.05
N LEU A 161 4.21 5.73 -17.84
CA LEU A 161 5.47 5.00 -17.60
C LEU A 161 5.30 3.48 -17.76
N TYR A 162 4.19 2.93 -17.25
CA TYR A 162 3.87 1.50 -17.40
C TYR A 162 3.50 1.15 -18.84
N ALA A 163 2.86 2.04 -19.59
CA ALA A 163 2.57 1.83 -21.01
C ALA A 163 3.86 1.64 -21.82
N LEU A 164 4.87 2.49 -21.63
CA LEU A 164 6.19 2.30 -22.25
C LEU A 164 6.85 0.98 -21.84
N THR A 165 6.80 0.66 -20.54
CA THR A 165 7.37 -0.58 -20.02
C THR A 165 6.71 -1.80 -20.67
N LEU A 166 5.38 -1.77 -20.82
CA LEU A 166 4.62 -2.83 -21.46
C LEU A 166 4.92 -2.92 -22.96
N GLN A 167 5.08 -1.79 -23.67
CA GLN A 167 5.50 -1.82 -25.07
C GLN A 167 6.91 -2.43 -25.24
N SER A 168 7.87 -2.05 -24.37
CA SER A 168 9.20 -2.65 -24.38
C SER A 168 9.14 -4.15 -24.12
N TYR A 169 8.30 -4.59 -23.18
CA TYR A 169 8.09 -6.01 -22.89
C TYR A 169 7.46 -6.74 -24.08
N LYS A 170 6.43 -6.16 -24.69
CA LYS A 170 5.77 -6.66 -25.92
C LYS A 170 6.78 -6.85 -27.05
N HIS A 171 7.63 -5.84 -27.30
CA HIS A 171 8.68 -5.92 -28.31
C HIS A 171 9.69 -7.02 -28.02
N ALA A 172 10.14 -7.14 -26.76
CA ALA A 172 11.18 -8.11 -26.38
C ALA A 172 10.68 -9.57 -26.29
N ARG A 173 9.39 -9.78 -26.01
CA ARG A 173 8.83 -11.10 -25.68
C ARG A 173 7.72 -11.58 -26.63
N GLY A 174 7.24 -10.75 -27.56
CA GLY A 174 6.21 -11.12 -28.54
C GLY A 174 4.81 -11.32 -27.94
N PHE A 175 4.55 -10.72 -26.78
CA PHE A 175 3.29 -10.83 -26.05
C PHE A 175 2.13 -10.07 -26.74
N THR A 176 0.88 -10.49 -26.54
CA THR A 176 -0.34 -9.88 -27.14
C THR A 176 -1.23 -9.22 -26.09
N GLU A 177 -1.88 -8.10 -26.41
CA GLU A 177 -2.83 -7.43 -25.47
C GLU A 177 -3.90 -8.36 -24.91
N ARG A 178 -4.33 -9.36 -25.70
CA ARG A 178 -5.22 -10.42 -25.25
C ARG A 178 -4.67 -11.17 -24.03
N GLU A 179 -3.41 -11.60 -24.07
CA GLU A 179 -2.77 -12.33 -22.97
C GLU A 179 -2.66 -11.49 -21.68
N MET A 180 -2.60 -10.15 -21.77
CA MET A 180 -2.53 -9.27 -20.58
C MET A 180 -3.92 -8.97 -20.08
N GLY A 181 -4.87 -8.82 -21.01
CA GLY A 181 -6.28 -8.71 -20.67
C GLY A 181 -6.77 -9.87 -19.81
N GLU A 182 -6.23 -11.08 -19.99
CA GLU A 182 -6.57 -12.22 -19.13
C GLU A 182 -6.23 -11.99 -17.64
N VAL A 183 -5.23 -11.15 -17.32
CA VAL A 183 -4.95 -10.73 -15.93
C VAL A 183 -6.13 -9.92 -15.39
N SER A 184 -6.62 -8.95 -16.17
CA SER A 184 -7.78 -8.13 -15.81
C SER A 184 -9.04 -8.98 -15.67
N VAL A 185 -9.28 -9.92 -16.60
CA VAL A 185 -10.41 -10.87 -16.57
C VAL A 185 -10.35 -11.73 -15.30
N ALA A 186 -9.19 -12.30 -14.99
CA ALA A 186 -8.98 -13.11 -13.79
C ALA A 186 -9.22 -12.31 -12.50
N GLN A 187 -8.62 -11.11 -12.39
CA GLN A 187 -8.85 -10.20 -11.26
C GLN A 187 -10.35 -9.87 -11.10
N ARG A 188 -11.06 -9.68 -12.22
CA ARG A 188 -12.50 -9.46 -12.23
C ARG A 188 -13.31 -10.66 -11.77
N GLY A 189 -12.87 -11.87 -12.13
CA GLY A 189 -13.41 -13.12 -11.61
C GLY A 189 -13.37 -13.16 -10.09
N TRP A 190 -12.20 -12.88 -9.50
CA TRP A 190 -12.04 -12.83 -8.05
C TRP A 190 -12.83 -11.70 -7.39
N SER A 191 -12.80 -10.50 -7.97
CA SER A 191 -13.50 -9.35 -7.41
C SER A 191 -15.03 -9.54 -7.43
N SER A 192 -15.57 -10.32 -8.38
CA SER A 192 -17.00 -10.64 -8.40
C SER A 192 -17.48 -11.43 -7.18
N MET A 193 -16.58 -12.21 -6.56
CA MET A 193 -16.86 -13.05 -5.39
C MET A 193 -16.58 -12.33 -4.07
N ASN A 194 -15.86 -11.21 -4.10
CA ASN A 194 -15.52 -10.45 -2.90
C ASN A 194 -16.63 -9.42 -2.59
N PRO A 195 -17.32 -9.53 -1.43
CA PRO A 195 -18.35 -8.56 -1.04
C PRO A 195 -17.80 -7.14 -0.87
N ASN A 196 -16.51 -6.99 -0.53
CA ASN A 196 -15.83 -5.72 -0.30
C ASN A 196 -15.24 -5.11 -1.58
N ALA A 197 -15.35 -5.77 -2.73
CA ALA A 197 -14.88 -5.22 -3.99
C ALA A 197 -15.86 -4.18 -4.53
N ILE A 198 -15.34 -3.03 -4.98
CA ILE A 198 -16.13 -1.99 -5.66
C ILE A 198 -16.60 -2.50 -7.03
N GLN A 199 -15.64 -3.02 -7.77
CA GLN A 199 -15.83 -3.48 -9.13
C GLN A 199 -16.18 -4.97 -9.00
N ARG A 200 -17.43 -5.37 -9.25
CA ARG A 200 -17.90 -6.78 -9.10
C ARG A 200 -18.45 -7.44 -10.37
N LYS A 201 -18.80 -6.67 -11.40
CA LYS A 201 -19.41 -7.20 -12.64
C LYS A 201 -18.39 -7.93 -13.51
N ARG A 202 -18.34 -9.27 -13.52
CA ARG A 202 -17.46 -10.07 -14.41
C ARG A 202 -17.36 -9.48 -15.83
N ILE A 203 -16.16 -9.55 -16.41
CA ILE A 203 -15.89 -9.12 -17.79
C ILE A 203 -15.32 -10.32 -18.56
N THR A 204 -15.56 -10.36 -19.87
CA THR A 204 -14.84 -11.25 -20.79
C THR A 204 -13.57 -10.57 -21.29
N ILE A 205 -12.73 -11.33 -21.99
CA ILE A 205 -11.57 -10.77 -22.69
C ILE A 205 -12.02 -9.90 -23.87
N GLU A 206 -13.16 -10.18 -24.49
CA GLU A 206 -13.76 -9.31 -25.51
C GLU A 206 -14.23 -7.98 -24.91
N ASP A 207 -14.81 -7.97 -23.69
CA ASP A 207 -15.16 -6.73 -22.99
C ASP A 207 -13.91 -5.87 -22.72
N TYR A 208 -12.79 -6.51 -22.34
CA TYR A 208 -11.51 -5.83 -22.13
C TYR A 208 -10.95 -5.24 -23.44
N LEU A 209 -10.87 -6.03 -24.50
CA LEU A 209 -10.34 -5.56 -25.79
C LEU A 209 -11.23 -4.48 -26.43
N ALA A 210 -12.51 -4.44 -26.08
CA ALA A 210 -13.44 -3.39 -26.51
C ALA A 210 -13.36 -2.12 -25.66
N SER A 211 -12.64 -2.10 -24.53
CA SER A 211 -12.52 -0.89 -23.71
C SER A 211 -11.57 0.12 -24.36
N HIS A 212 -11.84 1.39 -24.10
CA HIS A 212 -11.00 2.49 -24.57
C HIS A 212 -9.60 2.42 -23.97
N TYR A 213 -8.59 2.83 -24.73
CA TYR A 213 -7.28 3.04 -24.16
C TYR A 213 -7.29 4.24 -23.20
N VAL A 214 -6.74 4.02 -22.00
CA VAL A 214 -6.32 5.11 -21.11
C VAL A 214 -4.97 5.66 -21.59
N CYS A 215 -4.03 4.78 -21.92
CA CYS A 215 -2.73 5.12 -22.51
C CYS A 215 -2.18 3.89 -23.24
N GLU A 216 -2.20 3.88 -24.57
CA GLU A 216 -1.87 2.68 -25.36
C GLU A 216 -0.49 2.08 -24.97
N PRO A 217 -0.41 0.77 -24.63
CA PRO A 217 -1.41 -0.30 -24.84
C PRO A 217 -2.25 -0.65 -23.59
N LEU A 218 -2.42 0.27 -22.65
CA LEU A 218 -3.24 0.10 -21.45
C LEU A 218 -4.67 0.58 -21.69
N HIS A 219 -5.58 -0.40 -21.63
CA HIS A 219 -7.04 -0.31 -21.71
C HIS A 219 -7.72 0.26 -20.45
#